data_AF-A0A0F9JDI9-F1
#
_entry.id   AF-A0A0F9JDI9-F1
#
_cell.length_a   1.000
_cell.length_b   1.000
_cell.length_c   1.000
_cell.angle_alpha   90.00
_cell.angle_beta   90.00
_cell.angle_gamma   90.00
#
_symmetry.space_group_name_H-M   'P 1'
#
loop_
_entity.id
_entity.type
_entity.pdbx_description
1 polymer ?
#
loop_
_entity_poly.entity_id
_entity_poly.type
_entity_poly.pdbx_seq_one_letter_code
_entity_poly.pdbx_strand_id
1 'polypeptide(L)'
;MLVKIPELLTKEEVAYCHEVLLKAQWADGSITAGHQSTKAKNNLQLPENSPECQELGDIIMAALARSNLFMSAALPAKIFPPLFNCYQGGQSFGVHVDNAIRQVPGTPVKIRTDVSMT
;
A
#
# COMPACT_ATOMS: atom_id res chain seq x y z
N MET A 1 18.90 -3.05 -2.17
CA MET A 1 18.77 -4.08 -1.11
C MET A 1 17.29 -4.35 -0.90
N LEU A 2 16.88 -5.62 -0.75
CA LEU A 2 15.49 -6.01 -0.47
C LEU A 2 15.49 -6.86 0.80
N VAL A 3 14.55 -6.59 1.71
CA VAL A 3 14.36 -7.34 2.96
C VAL A 3 12.99 -7.97 2.93
N LYS A 4 12.91 -9.27 3.22
CA LYS A 4 11.64 -9.99 3.34
C LYS A 4 11.26 -10.07 4.82
N ILE A 5 10.00 -9.77 5.13
CA ILE A 5 9.46 -9.86 6.49
C ILE A 5 8.41 -10.99 6.47
N PRO A 6 8.80 -12.22 6.81
CA PRO A 6 7.87 -13.35 6.79
C PRO A 6 6.82 -13.18 7.88
N GLU A 7 5.61 -13.71 7.62
CA GLU A 7 4.55 -13.84 8.64
C GLU A 7 4.22 -12.52 9.36
N LEU A 8 4.33 -11.39 8.65
CA LEU A 8 4.01 -10.07 9.20
C LEU A 8 2.58 -10.01 9.75
N LEU A 9 1.64 -10.57 8.98
CA LEU A 9 0.24 -10.76 9.38
C LEU A 9 0.03 -12.19 9.88
N THR A 10 -0.82 -12.34 10.90
CA THR A 10 -1.30 -13.67 11.31
C THR A 10 -2.24 -14.24 10.27
N LYS A 11 -2.52 -15.55 10.35
CA LYS A 11 -3.45 -16.21 9.43
C LYS A 11 -4.87 -15.63 9.53
N GLU A 12 -5.27 -15.26 10.73
CA GLU A 12 -6.58 -14.67 11.04
C GLU A 12 -6.69 -13.26 10.44
N GLU A 13 -5.65 -12.43 10.60
CA GLU A 13 -5.60 -11.10 9.97
C GLU A 13 -5.62 -11.20 8.44
N VAL A 14 -4.87 -12.14 7.85
CA VAL A 14 -4.91 -12.39 6.40
C VAL A 14 -6.30 -12.80 5.94
N ALA A 15 -6.95 -13.74 6.65
CA ALA A 15 -8.29 -14.21 6.32
C ALA A 15 -9.30 -13.06 6.39
N TYR A 16 -9.23 -12.23 7.42
CA TYR A 16 -10.10 -11.07 7.58
C TYR A 16 -9.89 -10.03 6.48
N CYS A 17 -8.63 -9.64 6.21
CA CYS A 17 -8.31 -8.72 5.12
C CYS A 17 -8.86 -9.24 3.79
N HIS A 18 -8.70 -10.54 3.53
CA HIS A 18 -9.21 -11.16 2.31
C HIS A 18 -10.74 -11.09 2.21
N GLU A 19 -11.48 -11.38 3.28
CA GLU A 19 -12.94 -11.27 3.29
C GLU A 19 -13.45 -9.86 3.03
N VAL A 20 -12.79 -8.84 3.60
CA VAL A 20 -13.12 -7.43 3.36
C VAL A 20 -12.84 -7.06 1.91
N LEU A 21 -11.64 -7.40 1.41
CA LEU A 21 -11.21 -7.10 0.04
C LEU A 21 -12.10 -7.74 -1.04
N LEU A 22 -12.68 -8.92 -0.77
CA LEU A 22 -13.62 -9.59 -1.68
C LEU A 22 -14.95 -8.83 -1.86
N LYS A 23 -15.35 -8.06 -0.85
CA LYS A 23 -16.63 -7.30 -0.85
C LYS A 23 -16.44 -5.83 -1.23
N ALA A 24 -15.21 -5.35 -1.19
CA ALA A 24 -14.88 -3.96 -1.41
C ALA A 24 -15.13 -3.50 -2.86
N GLN A 25 -15.42 -2.21 -3.01
CA GLN A 25 -15.65 -1.59 -4.31
C GLN A 25 -14.33 -1.09 -4.90
N TRP A 26 -13.82 -1.80 -5.89
CA TRP A 26 -12.57 -1.49 -6.57
C TRP A 26 -12.74 -0.38 -7.61
N ALA A 27 -11.78 0.53 -7.69
CA ALA A 27 -11.70 1.57 -8.72
C ALA A 27 -10.51 1.33 -9.67
N ASP A 28 -10.49 2.02 -10.80
CA ASP A 28 -9.34 2.03 -11.71
C ASP A 28 -8.11 2.62 -10.99
N GLY A 29 -7.04 1.84 -10.90
CA GLY A 29 -5.85 2.23 -10.15
C GLY A 29 -5.00 3.32 -10.81
N SER A 30 -5.28 3.69 -12.06
CA SER A 30 -4.64 4.84 -12.73
C SER A 30 -4.95 6.17 -12.02
N ILE A 31 -6.08 6.25 -11.30
CA ILE A 31 -6.54 7.46 -10.58
C ILE A 31 -5.57 7.88 -9.46
N THR A 32 -4.85 6.92 -8.87
CA THR A 32 -3.94 7.16 -7.72
C THR A 32 -2.47 7.16 -8.11
N ALA A 33 -2.17 6.95 -9.39
CA ALA A 33 -0.82 6.98 -9.91
C ALA A 33 -0.33 8.43 -10.06
N GLY A 34 0.84 8.75 -9.51
CA GLY A 34 1.53 10.00 -9.83
C GLY A 34 1.82 10.10 -11.34
N HIS A 35 2.02 11.32 -11.85
CA HIS A 35 2.04 11.62 -13.29
C HIS A 35 2.95 10.71 -14.16
N GLN A 36 4.07 10.22 -13.60
CA GLN A 36 4.98 9.28 -14.27
C GLN A 36 4.47 7.82 -14.26
N SER A 37 3.77 7.43 -13.20
CA SER A 37 3.30 6.06 -12.97
C SER A 37 1.99 5.75 -13.70
N THR A 38 1.19 6.76 -14.04
CA THR A 38 -0.13 6.59 -14.68
C THR A 38 -0.03 5.87 -16.02
N LYS A 39 1.08 6.03 -16.75
CA LYS A 39 1.28 5.39 -18.07
C LYS A 39 1.58 3.89 -18.00
N ALA A 40 2.00 3.40 -16.84
CA ALA A 40 2.43 2.00 -16.66
C ALA A 40 1.45 1.18 -15.81
N LYS A 41 0.48 1.83 -15.15
CA LYS A 41 -0.43 1.21 -14.18
C LYS A 41 -1.74 0.81 -14.86
N ASN A 42 -1.93 -0.49 -15.02
CA ASN A 42 -3.19 -1.11 -15.40
C ASN A 42 -3.57 -2.10 -14.30
N ASN A 43 -4.31 -1.65 -13.30
CA ASN A 43 -4.76 -2.47 -12.18
C ASN A 43 -6.03 -1.88 -11.55
N LEU A 44 -6.54 -2.54 -10.53
CA LEU A 44 -7.57 -2.02 -9.65
C LEU A 44 -6.94 -1.52 -8.34
N GLN A 45 -7.53 -0.50 -7.74
CA GLN A 45 -7.14 -0.04 -6.41
C GLN A 45 -8.38 0.30 -5.56
N LEU A 46 -8.32 0.03 -4.26
CA LEU A 46 -9.30 0.59 -3.34
C LEU A 46 -9.19 2.12 -3.30
N PRO A 47 -10.32 2.85 -3.30
CA PRO A 47 -10.32 4.29 -3.06
C PRO A 47 -9.67 4.62 -1.71
N GLU A 48 -8.76 5.59 -1.69
CA GLU A 48 -7.95 5.93 -0.51
C GLU A 48 -8.80 6.46 0.67
N ASN A 49 -10.02 6.92 0.39
CA ASN A 49 -10.99 7.40 1.37
C ASN A 49 -12.07 6.36 1.71
N SER A 50 -11.96 5.12 1.22
CA SER A 50 -12.94 4.07 1.55
C SER A 50 -12.74 3.60 3.00
N PRO A 51 -13.83 3.22 3.71
CA PRO A 51 -13.73 2.66 5.06
C PRO A 51 -12.82 1.43 5.11
N GLU A 52 -12.89 0.56 4.11
CA GLU A 52 -12.08 -0.66 4.01
C GLU A 52 -10.60 -0.33 3.87
N CYS A 53 -10.24 0.70 3.09
CA CYS A 53 -8.84 1.12 2.95
C CYS A 53 -8.25 1.60 4.28
N GLN A 54 -9.05 2.31 5.09
CA GLN A 54 -8.62 2.79 6.41
C GLN A 54 -8.49 1.62 7.39
N GLU A 55 -9.53 0.80 7.50
CA GLU A 55 -9.59 -0.35 8.40
C GLU A 55 -8.43 -1.32 8.17
N LEU A 56 -8.24 -1.75 6.91
CA LEU A 56 -7.15 -2.66 6.57
C LEU A 56 -5.79 -1.97 6.71
N GLY A 57 -5.71 -0.68 6.43
CA GLY A 57 -4.51 0.12 6.66
C GLY A 57 -4.06 0.10 8.11
N ASP A 58 -4.99 0.24 9.05
CA ASP A 58 -4.72 0.19 10.49
C ASP A 58 -4.18 -1.19 10.92
N ILE A 59 -4.70 -2.27 10.35
CA ILE A 59 -4.18 -3.63 10.59
C ILE A 59 -2.73 -3.75 10.12
N ILE A 60 -2.41 -3.29 8.90
CA ILE A 60 -1.04 -3.30 8.38
C ILE A 60 -0.11 -2.45 9.26
N MET A 61 -0.55 -1.28 9.68
CA MET A 61 0.23 -0.39 10.53
C MET A 61 0.52 -1.00 11.91
N ALA A 62 -0.47 -1.64 12.53
CA ALA A 62 -0.29 -2.38 13.77
C ALA A 62 0.68 -3.55 13.59
N ALA A 63 0.64 -4.23 12.43
CA ALA A 63 1.53 -5.33 12.10
C ALA A 63 2.99 -4.92 11.92
N LEU A 64 3.21 -3.79 11.24
CA LEU A 64 4.53 -3.21 11.08
C LEU A 64 5.11 -2.77 12.42
N ALA A 65 4.28 -2.15 13.28
CA ALA A 65 4.71 -1.68 14.60
C ALA A 65 5.19 -2.79 15.53
N ARG A 66 4.63 -4.00 15.43
CA ARG A 66 5.06 -5.18 16.23
C ARG A 66 6.24 -5.94 15.62
N SER A 67 6.68 -5.61 14.40
CA SER A 67 7.77 -6.32 13.71
C SER A 67 9.13 -5.70 14.01
N ASN A 68 9.91 -6.33 14.89
CA ASN A 68 11.29 -5.89 15.18
C ASN A 68 12.20 -5.88 13.94
N LEU A 69 11.98 -6.81 13.00
CA LEU A 69 12.71 -6.86 11.74
C LEU A 69 12.38 -5.65 10.87
N PHE A 70 11.11 -5.25 10.77
CA PHE A 70 10.73 -4.03 10.06
C PHE A 70 11.36 -2.80 10.71
N MET A 71 11.23 -2.67 12.02
CA MET A 71 11.71 -1.49 12.76
C MET A 71 13.22 -1.31 12.61
N SER A 72 13.99 -2.39 12.71
CA SER A 72 15.45 -2.34 12.52
C SER A 72 15.89 -2.14 11.08
N ALA A 73 15.16 -2.69 10.10
CA ALA A 73 15.53 -2.58 8.69
C ALA A 73 15.14 -1.23 8.06
N ALA A 74 13.98 -0.69 8.44
CA ALA A 74 13.41 0.51 7.81
C ALA A 74 13.58 1.79 8.64
N LEU A 75 13.72 1.68 9.98
CA LEU A 75 13.80 2.82 10.92
C LEU A 75 12.79 3.92 10.58
N PRO A 76 11.48 3.60 10.51
CA PRO A 76 10.49 4.46 9.88
C PRO A 76 10.25 5.74 10.69
N ALA A 77 10.53 6.90 10.10
CA ALA A 77 10.14 8.19 10.67
C ALA A 77 8.66 8.52 10.38
N LYS A 78 8.17 8.16 9.19
CA LYS A 78 6.79 8.30 8.72
C LYS A 78 6.49 7.18 7.75
N ILE A 79 5.24 6.72 7.74
CA ILE A 79 4.75 5.74 6.76
C ILE A 79 3.65 6.42 5.95
N PHE A 80 3.76 6.35 4.63
CA PHE A 80 2.67 6.76 3.75
C PHE A 80 1.51 5.76 3.92
N PRO A 81 0.24 6.21 4.05
CA PRO A 81 -0.88 5.31 4.28
C PRO A 81 -0.90 4.12 3.32
N PRO A 82 -1.09 2.88 3.81
CA PRO A 82 -1.14 1.69 2.95
C PRO A 82 -2.18 1.82 1.85
N LEU A 83 -1.83 1.37 0.65
CA LEU A 83 -2.72 1.33 -0.51
C LEU A 83 -2.97 -0.13 -0.90
N PHE A 84 -4.20 -0.45 -1.26
CA PHE A 84 -4.61 -1.82 -1.63
C PHE A 84 -4.85 -1.92 -3.12
N ASN A 85 -4.03 -2.73 -3.79
CA ASN A 85 -4.11 -2.95 -5.24
C ASN A 85 -4.59 -4.37 -5.54
N CYS A 86 -5.36 -4.54 -6.61
CA CYS A 86 -5.78 -5.83 -7.15
C CYS A 86 -5.38 -5.91 -8.63
N TYR A 87 -4.87 -7.08 -9.04
CA TYR A 87 -4.47 -7.37 -10.41
C TYR A 87 -5.24 -8.60 -10.91
N GLN A 88 -5.94 -8.44 -12.02
CA GLN A 88 -6.79 -9.44 -12.66
C GLN A 88 -6.38 -9.61 -14.13
N GLY A 89 -6.56 -10.81 -14.70
CA GLY A 89 -6.24 -11.18 -16.09
C GLY A 89 -5.66 -10.09 -17.02
N GLY A 90 -4.34 -10.12 -17.25
CA GLY A 90 -3.65 -9.19 -18.15
C GLY A 90 -3.30 -7.82 -17.54
N GLN A 91 -3.81 -7.49 -16.35
CA GLN A 91 -3.38 -6.31 -15.59
C GLN A 91 -1.93 -6.43 -15.14
N SER A 92 -1.24 -5.30 -15.10
CA SER A 92 0.16 -5.22 -14.70
C SER A 92 0.52 -3.80 -14.28
N PHE A 93 1.64 -3.69 -13.57
CA PHE A 93 2.28 -2.41 -13.33
C PHE A 93 3.69 -2.49 -13.92
N GLY A 94 3.90 -1.80 -15.03
CA GLY A 94 5.15 -1.86 -15.78
C GLY A 94 6.35 -1.37 -14.96
N VAL A 95 7.56 -1.61 -15.47
CA VAL A 95 8.80 -1.12 -14.83
C VAL A 95 8.73 0.40 -14.66
N HIS A 96 8.96 0.86 -13.44
CA HIS A 96 8.92 2.28 -13.09
C HIS A 96 9.81 2.56 -11.87
N VAL A 97 9.97 3.85 -11.57
CA VAL A 97 10.60 4.34 -10.35
C VAL A 97 9.52 5.06 -9.54
N ASP A 98 9.42 4.71 -8.25
CA ASP A 98 8.49 5.38 -7.34
C ASP A 98 8.84 6.86 -7.16
N ASN A 99 7.81 7.70 -6.97
CA ASN A 99 8.03 9.12 -6.70
C ASN A 99 8.77 9.30 -5.39
N ALA A 100 9.84 10.09 -5.39
CA ALA A 100 10.64 10.36 -4.18
C ALA A 100 9.89 11.18 -3.12
N ILE A 101 8.88 11.96 -3.53
CA ILE A 101 8.03 12.75 -2.63
C ILE A 101 6.57 12.43 -2.94
N ARG A 102 5.82 12.05 -1.91
CA ARG A 102 4.38 11.77 -1.98
C ARG A 102 3.61 12.78 -1.14
N GLN A 103 2.49 13.29 -1.66
CA GLN A 103 1.55 14.09 -0.86
C GLN A 103 0.51 13.16 -0.23
N VAL A 104 0.25 13.32 1.06
CA VAL A 104 -0.80 12.58 1.76
C VAL A 104 -2.16 13.15 1.34
N PRO A 105 -3.08 12.34 0.80
CA PRO A 105 -4.38 12.81 0.31
C PRO A 105 -5.14 13.61 1.36
N GLY A 106 -5.84 14.65 0.92
CA GLY A 106 -6.64 15.49 1.82
C GLY A 106 -5.83 16.38 2.78
N THR A 107 -4.50 16.41 2.68
CA THR A 107 -3.64 17.21 3.57
C THR A 107 -2.55 17.97 2.79
N PRO A 108 -1.95 19.03 3.39
CA PRO A 108 -0.76 19.66 2.83
C PRO A 108 0.53 18.86 3.09
N VAL A 109 0.46 17.71 3.78
CA VAL A 109 1.64 16.96 4.21
C VAL A 109 2.29 16.27 3.03
N LYS A 110 3.60 16.49 2.88
CA LYS A 110 4.46 15.76 1.94
C LYS A 110 5.40 14.84 2.71
N ILE A 111 5.56 13.61 2.22
CA ILE A 111 6.42 12.58 2.78
C ILE A 111 7.52 12.29 1.75
N ARG A 112 8.78 12.32 2.21
CA ARG A 112 9.91 11.75 1.48
C ARG A 112 9.84 10.22 1.62
N THR A 113 9.81 9.52 0.50
CA THR A 113 9.67 8.06 0.44
C THR A 113 11.00 7.44 0.04
N ASP A 114 11.84 7.18 1.04
CA ASP A 114 13.18 6.60 0.83
C ASP A 114 13.17 5.07 0.76
N VAL A 115 12.09 4.44 1.25
CA VAL A 115 11.86 2.99 1.20
C VAL A 115 10.52 2.73 0.52
N SER A 116 10.53 1.81 -0.44
CA SER A 116 9.31 1.25 -1.03
C SER A 116 9.00 -0.10 -0.38
N MET A 117 7.71 -0.39 -0.21
CA MET A 117 7.19 -1.59 0.45
C MET A 117 5.95 -2.05 -0.29
N THR A 118 5.85 -3.36 -0.52
CA THR A 118 4.70 -4.03 -1.12
C THR A 118 4.40 -5.33 -0.42
#